data_AF-A0A930IWP8-F1
#
_entry.id   AF-A0A930IWP8-F1
#
_cell.length_a   1.000
_cell.length_b   1.000
_cell.length_c   1.000
_cell.angle_alpha   90.00
_cell.angle_beta   90.00
_cell.angle_gamma   90.00
#
_symmetry.space_group_name_H-M   'P 1'
#
loop_
_entity.id
_entity.type
_entity.pdbx_description
1 polymer ?
#
loop_
_entity_poly.entity_id
_entity_poly.type
_entity_poly.pdbx_seq_one_letter_code
_entity_poly.pdbx_strand_id
1 'polypeptide(L)' 'MQIDRNTGLVLEGGGMRGVFTSGVLDAFMKYKLYFHYIVAVSAGACNGLSYASRQPRRARISNID' A
#
# COMPACT_ATOMS: atom_id res chain seq x y z
N MET A 1 1.21 -16.74 -6.10
CA MET A 1 2.26 -15.82 -6.60
C MET A 1 3.40 -15.86 -5.59
N GLN A 2 4.63 -16.14 -6.02
CA GLN A 2 5.80 -15.98 -5.15
C GLN A 2 6.31 -14.54 -5.33
N ILE A 3 6.46 -13.80 -4.23
CA ILE A 3 7.11 -12.50 -4.21
C ILE A 3 8.55 -12.73 -3.79
N ASP A 4 9.48 -12.42 -4.68
CA ASP A 4 10.91 -12.53 -4.42
C ASP A 4 11.57 -11.14 -4.33
N ARG A 5 12.90 -11.12 -4.21
CA ARG A 5 13.66 -9.87 -4.13
C ARG A 5 13.70 -9.09 -5.46
N ASN A 6 13.29 -9.70 -6.56
CA ASN A 6 13.26 -9.07 -7.89
C ASN A 6 11.87 -8.50 -8.19
N THR A 7 10.92 -8.63 -7.26
CA THR A 7 9.56 -8.11 -7.41
C THR A 7 9.39 -6.79 -6.65
N GLY A 8 9.06 -5.73 -7.38
CA GLY A 8 8.75 -4.40 -6.84
C GLY A 8 7.26 -4.08 -6.84
N LEU A 9 6.81 -3.28 -5.87
CA LEU A 9 5.46 -2.72 -5.83
C LEU A 9 5.49 -1.25 -6.23
N VAL A 10 4.71 -0.88 -7.25
CA VAL A 10 4.56 0.51 -7.68
C VAL A 10 3.18 1.03 -7.28
N LEU A 11 3.15 2.15 -6.58
CA LEU A 11 1.94 2.80 -6.09
C LEU A 11 1.79 4.18 -6.71
N GLU A 12 0.90 4.28 -7.69
CA GLU A 12 0.55 5.55 -8.33
C GLU A 12 -0.17 6.49 -7.34
N GLY A 13 -0.01 7.79 -7.57
CA GLY A 13 -0.83 8.82 -6.92
C GLY A 13 -2.24 8.84 -7.51
N GLY A 14 -3.24 9.25 -6.72
CA GLY A 14 -4.62 9.19 -7.18
C GLY A 14 -5.63 10.10 -6.48
N GLY A 15 -5.19 11.01 -5.62
CA GLY A 15 -6.11 11.83 -4.81
C GLY A 15 -7.13 10.96 -4.07
N MET A 16 -8.43 11.26 -4.22
CA MET A 16 -9.53 10.47 -3.66
C MET A 16 -9.59 9.02 -4.17
N ARG A 17 -8.98 8.68 -5.32
CA ARG A 17 -8.89 7.28 -5.79
C ARG A 17 -7.88 6.45 -5.00
N GLY A 18 -7.08 7.08 -4.12
CA GLY A 18 -6.21 6.38 -3.19
C GLY A 18 -6.95 5.43 -2.24
N VAL A 19 -8.28 5.57 -2.11
CA VAL A 19 -9.14 4.66 -1.33
C VAL A 19 -9.03 3.21 -1.81
N PHE A 20 -8.93 3.00 -3.13
CA PHE A 20 -8.84 1.66 -3.72
C PHE A 20 -7.49 1.02 -3.41
N THR A 21 -6.41 1.79 -3.51
CA THR A 21 -5.06 1.36 -3.15
C THR A 21 -4.99 0.95 -1.67
N SER A 22 -5.61 1.72 -0.78
CA SER A 22 -5.69 1.37 0.65
C SER A 22 -6.32 0.00 0.88
N GLY A 23 -7.44 -0.30 0.21
CA GLY A 23 -8.10 -1.61 0.28
C GLY A 23 -7.23 -2.77 -0.23
N VAL A 24 -6.52 -2.57 -1.34
CA VAL A 24 -5.59 -3.58 -1.89
C VAL A 24 -4.44 -3.85 -0.93
N LEU A 25 -3.83 -2.81 -0.36
CA LEU A 25 -2.72 -2.95 0.58
C LEU A 25 -3.14 -3.59 1.91
N ASP A 26 -4.36 -3.31 2.39
CA ASP A 26 -4.95 -4.02 3.53
C ASP A 26 -5.14 -5.50 3.24
N ALA A 27 -5.58 -5.86 2.03
CA ALA A 27 -5.67 -7.25 1.61
C ALA A 27 -4.27 -7.91 1.56
N PHE A 28 -3.25 -7.23 1.04
CA PHE A 28 -1.88 -7.73 1.05
C PHE A 28 -1.39 -8.03 2.48
N MET A 29 -1.60 -7.11 3.43
CA MET A 29 -1.26 -7.33 4.83
C MET A 29 -2.03 -8.50 5.45
N LYS A 30 -3.33 -8.64 5.15
CA LYS A 30 -4.16 -9.76 5.62
C LYS A 30 -3.59 -11.12 5.19
N TYR A 31 -3.07 -11.20 3.96
CA TYR A 31 -2.46 -12.43 3.43
C TYR A 31 -0.94 -12.51 3.64
N LYS A 32 -0.37 -11.63 4.49
CA LYS A 32 1.08 -11.55 4.77
C LYS A 32 1.94 -11.40 3.51
N LEU A 33 1.39 -10.77 2.47
CA LEU A 33 2.10 -10.44 1.24
C LEU A 33 2.88 -9.15 1.46
N TYR A 34 4.21 -9.22 1.40
CA TYR A 34 5.11 -8.08 1.61
C TYR A 34 6.12 -7.97 0.49
N PHE A 35 6.26 -6.77 -0.07
CA PHE A 35 7.25 -6.45 -1.09
C PHE A 35 8.49 -5.82 -0.44
N HIS A 36 9.67 -6.23 -0.89
CA HIS A 36 10.94 -5.71 -0.40
C HIS A 36 11.30 -4.34 -0.98
N TYR A 37 10.77 -4.03 -2.16
CA TYR A 37 11.01 -2.77 -2.86
C TYR A 37 9.69 -2.12 -3.24
N ILE A 38 9.51 -0.85 -2.86
CA ILE A 38 8.29 -0.09 -3.09
C ILE A 38 8.66 1.28 -3.67
N VAL A 39 8.03 1.65 -4.78
CA VAL A 39 8.08 3.01 -5.34
C VAL A 39 6.67 3.59 -5.27
N ALA A 40 6.53 4.77 -4.68
CA ALA A 40 5.21 5.35 -4.44
C ALA A 40 5.23 6.87 -4.59
N VAL A 41 4.15 7.45 -5.11
CA VAL A 41 4.05 8.89 -5.35
C VAL A 41 2.75 9.48 -4.80
N SER A 42 2.81 10.69 -4.23
CA SER A 42 1.65 11.45 -3.72
C SER A 42 0.78 10.60 -2.77
N ALA A 43 -0.54 10.49 -3.02
CA ALA A 43 -1.45 9.66 -2.21
C ALA A 43 -1.04 8.18 -2.15
N GLY A 44 -0.37 7.66 -3.19
CA GLY A 44 0.20 6.31 -3.19
C GLY A 44 1.32 6.16 -2.15
N ALA A 45 2.10 7.22 -1.91
CA ALA A 45 3.14 7.21 -0.87
C ALA A 45 2.55 7.15 0.54
N CYS A 46 1.47 7.89 0.82
CA CYS A 46 0.79 7.85 2.13
C CYS A 46 0.24 6.44 2.44
N ASN A 47 -0.40 5.82 1.44
CA ASN A 47 -0.90 4.45 1.54
C ASN A 47 0.24 3.43 1.68
N GLY A 48 1.28 3.58 0.85
CA GLY A 48 2.48 2.75 0.88
C GLY A 48 3.22 2.82 2.21
N LEU A 49 3.27 3.98 2.86
CA LEU A 49 3.91 4.16 4.16
C LEU A 49 3.16 3.39 5.27
N SER A 50 1.82 3.42 5.24
CA SER A 50 0.99 2.65 6.17
C SER A 50 1.21 1.14 5.99
N TYR A 51 1.33 0.70 4.74
CA TYR A 51 1.62 -0.68 4.38
C TYR A 51 3.04 -1.13 4.78
N ALA A 52 4.06 -0.32 4.48
CA ALA A 52 5.46 -0.58 4.85
C ALA A 52 5.63 -0.63 6.38
N SER A 53 4.88 0.20 7.10
CA SER A 53 4.82 0.22 8.57
C SER A 53 3.99 -0.94 9.15
N ARG A 54 3.36 -1.76 8.30
CA ARG A 54 2.51 -2.90 8.67
C ARG A 54 1.37 -2.51 9.61
N GLN A 55 0.71 -1.39 9.32
CA GLN A 55 -0.39 -0.85 10.10
C GLN A 55 -1.70 -1.03 9.32
N PRO A 56 -2.44 -2.13 9.57
CA PRO A 56 -3.69 -2.40 8.86
C PRO A 56 -4.68 -1.27 9.11
N ARG A 57 -5.44 -0.89 8.08
CA ARG A 57 -6.51 0.11 8.14
C ARG A 57 -6.07 1.54 8.47
N ARG A 58 -4.80 1.81 8.76
CA ARG A 58 -4.32 3.18 9.04
C ARG A 58 -4.60 4.12 7.88
N ALA A 59 -4.31 3.66 6.66
CA ALA A 59 -4.54 4.43 5.45
C ALA A 59 -6.03 4.79 5.25
N ARG A 60 -6.96 3.95 5.72
CA ARG A 60 -8.39 4.28 5.75
C ARG A 60 -8.66 5.45 6.68
N ILE A 61 -8.14 5.38 7.90
CA ILE A 61 -8.39 6.40 8.93
C ILE A 61 -7.72 7.73 8.60
N SER A 62 -6.53 7.72 7.99
CA SER A 62 -5.75 8.95 7.78
C SER A 62 -5.95 9.61 6.41
N ASN A 63 -6.33 8.84 5.40
CA ASN A 63 -6.34 9.32 4.01
C ASN A 63 -7.73 9.25 3.36
N ILE A 64 -8.74 8.70 4.04
CA ILE A 64 -10.09 8.48 3.49
C ILE A 64 -11.16 9.07 4.39
N ASP A 65 -11.15 8.69 5.67
CA ASP A 65 -12.05 9.23 6.70
C ASP A 65 -11.62 10.67 7.07
#